data_AF-A0A954K584-F1
#
_entry.id   AF-A0A954K584-F1
#
_cell.length_a   1.000
_cell.length_b   1.000
_cell.length_c   1.000
_cell.angle_alpha   90.00
_cell.angle_beta   90.00
_cell.angle_gamma   90.00
#
_symmetry.space_group_name_H-M   'P 1'
#
loop_
_entity.id
_entity.type
_entity.pdbx_description
1 polymer ?
#
loop_
_entity_poly.entity_id
_entity_poly.type
_entity_poly.pdbx_seq_one_letter_code
_entity_poly.pdbx_strand_id
1 'polypeptide(L)'
;MEAQLCRCFVLFLAAFLSLGASYKTPNFVTHAPTPEIAKQVGDAAEIYRKELAITWLGHELPKWYAPCPIKVKVGDYGAGGATTFSFDRGQVFGWDMQIQGSLERILDSVLPHEVNHTIFACHFRRPLPRWADEGAATIVEHESEKHRQRLLNRQVMGTNKRIPLRHLLSMTEYPSEMQQVLTLYAEGYSLADFLLQTGGKKRYLMFLKDAHKNGWDEAI
;
A
#
# COMPACT_ATOMS: atom_id res chain seq x y z
N MET A 1 19.72 -7.36 -70.46
CA MET A 1 18.91 -8.59 -70.57
C MET A 1 19.70 -9.68 -69.86
N GLU A 2 19.31 -10.28 -68.75
CA GLU A 2 18.08 -10.35 -67.93
C GLU A 2 18.54 -10.54 -66.45
N ALA A 3 17.98 -9.85 -65.45
CA ALA A 3 17.00 -10.38 -64.47
C ALA A 3 17.18 -11.87 -64.13
N GLN A 4 17.23 -12.39 -62.91
CA GLN A 4 16.90 -11.99 -61.53
C GLN A 4 17.33 -13.22 -60.69
N LEU A 5 17.83 -13.05 -59.46
CA LEU A 5 17.40 -13.92 -58.34
C LEU A 5 17.89 -13.34 -57.00
N CYS A 6 16.90 -12.74 -56.36
CA CYS A 6 16.84 -12.25 -55.00
C CYS A 6 17.17 -13.36 -54.00
N ARG A 7 18.07 -13.10 -53.04
CA ARG A 7 18.05 -13.76 -51.73
C ARG A 7 18.29 -12.72 -50.64
N CYS A 8 17.22 -11.97 -50.35
CA CYS A 8 17.08 -11.26 -49.09
C CYS A 8 16.99 -12.28 -47.96
N PHE A 9 18.02 -12.36 -47.10
CA PHE A 9 17.89 -12.96 -45.79
C PHE A 9 17.09 -12.00 -44.91
N VAL A 10 15.78 -12.24 -44.78
CA VAL A 10 14.95 -11.55 -43.80
C VAL A 10 15.21 -12.18 -42.44
N LEU A 11 15.94 -11.46 -41.58
CA LEU A 11 15.98 -11.66 -40.14
C LEU A 11 14.56 -11.41 -39.59
N PHE A 12 13.80 -12.47 -39.34
CA PHE A 12 12.62 -12.38 -38.47
C PHE A 12 13.10 -12.39 -37.02
N LEU A 13 13.44 -11.21 -36.51
CA LEU A 13 13.50 -10.97 -35.07
C LEU A 13 12.04 -10.89 -34.59
N ALA A 14 11.49 -11.99 -34.10
CA ALA A 14 10.23 -11.97 -33.37
C ALA A 14 10.47 -11.27 -32.03
N ALA A 15 10.42 -9.93 -32.04
CA ALA A 15 10.25 -9.17 -30.83
C ALA A 15 8.85 -9.46 -30.28
N PHE A 16 8.74 -10.48 -29.44
CA PHE A 16 7.63 -10.60 -28.51
C PHE A 16 7.72 -9.40 -27.57
N LEU A 17 7.10 -8.29 -27.98
CA LEU A 17 6.64 -7.28 -27.04
C LEU A 17 5.70 -8.03 -26.10
N SER A 18 6.18 -8.38 -24.91
CA SER A 18 5.36 -8.90 -23.83
C SER A 18 4.37 -7.80 -23.46
N LEU A 19 3.22 -7.78 -24.15
CA LEU A 19 2.06 -6.98 -23.79
C LEU A 19 1.55 -7.61 -22.49
N GLY A 20 1.82 -6.96 -21.35
CA GLY A 20 1.29 -7.39 -20.07
C GLY A 20 -0.22 -7.61 -20.15
N ALA A 21 -0.72 -8.61 -19.43
CA ALA A 21 -2.14 -8.93 -19.40
C ALA A 21 -2.90 -7.96 -18.48
N SER A 22 -4.18 -7.75 -18.78
CA SER A 22 -5.08 -6.96 -17.94
C SER A 22 -6.29 -7.77 -17.49
N TYR A 23 -6.71 -7.56 -16.25
CA TYR A 23 -7.92 -8.16 -15.67
C TYR A 23 -8.70 -7.12 -14.88
N LYS A 24 -10.01 -7.04 -15.12
CA LYS A 24 -10.89 -6.03 -14.52
C LYS A 24 -11.88 -6.68 -13.56
N THR A 25 -11.95 -6.12 -12.36
CA THR A 25 -12.94 -6.42 -11.31
C THR A 25 -13.82 -5.18 -11.07
N PRO A 26 -14.80 -5.22 -10.14
CA PRO A 26 -15.62 -4.05 -9.83
C PRO A 26 -14.84 -2.81 -9.35
N ASN A 27 -13.79 -2.99 -8.56
CA ASN A 27 -13.00 -1.92 -7.94
C ASN A 27 -11.56 -1.83 -8.44
N PHE A 28 -11.05 -2.79 -9.21
CA PHE A 28 -9.67 -2.79 -9.68
C PHE A 28 -9.52 -3.11 -11.18
N VAL A 29 -8.46 -2.58 -11.79
CA VAL A 29 -7.96 -3.00 -13.12
C VAL A 29 -6.50 -3.37 -12.96
N THR A 30 -6.20 -4.66 -12.95
CA THR A 30 -4.85 -5.16 -12.73
C THR A 30 -4.12 -5.31 -14.06
N HIS A 31 -2.88 -4.84 -14.14
CA HIS A 31 -1.95 -5.02 -15.24
C HIS A 31 -0.74 -5.81 -14.75
N ALA A 32 -0.47 -6.99 -15.32
CA ALA A 32 0.56 -7.91 -14.84
C ALA A 32 1.25 -8.68 -15.99
N PRO A 33 2.37 -9.39 -15.74
CA PRO A 33 3.08 -10.12 -16.79
C PRO A 33 2.28 -11.25 -17.47
N THR A 34 1.34 -11.89 -16.75
CA THR A 34 0.48 -12.94 -17.31
C THR A 34 -0.99 -12.76 -16.89
N PRO A 35 -1.96 -13.30 -17.65
CA PRO A 35 -3.38 -13.24 -17.30
C PRO A 35 -3.71 -13.88 -15.95
N GLU A 36 -3.01 -14.95 -15.59
CA GLU A 36 -3.20 -15.67 -14.33
C GLU A 36 -2.82 -14.79 -13.15
N ILE A 37 -1.67 -14.09 -13.23
CA ILE A 37 -1.23 -13.14 -12.20
C ILE A 37 -2.19 -11.96 -12.13
N ALA A 38 -2.61 -11.41 -13.27
CA ALA A 38 -3.54 -10.28 -13.30
C ALA A 38 -4.87 -10.64 -12.60
N LYS A 39 -5.38 -11.85 -12.88
CA LYS A 39 -6.58 -12.38 -12.23
C LYS A 39 -6.38 -12.60 -10.74
N GLN A 40 -5.30 -13.28 -10.35
CA GLN A 40 -5.03 -13.61 -8.96
C GLN A 40 -4.88 -12.35 -8.08
N VAL A 41 -4.13 -11.35 -8.54
CA VAL A 41 -3.97 -10.08 -7.82
C VAL A 41 -5.28 -9.29 -7.81
N GLY A 42 -6.01 -9.22 -8.92
CA GLY A 42 -7.29 -8.51 -8.99
C GLY A 42 -8.35 -9.10 -8.05
N ASP A 43 -8.49 -10.43 -8.04
CA ASP A 43 -9.43 -11.11 -7.14
C ASP A 43 -9.01 -10.96 -5.67
N ALA A 44 -7.71 -11.07 -5.37
CA ALA A 44 -7.18 -10.84 -4.01
C ALA A 44 -7.41 -9.40 -3.53
N ALA A 45 -7.28 -8.40 -4.41
CA ALA A 45 -7.51 -7.01 -4.08
C ALA A 45 -8.97 -6.76 -3.66
N GLU A 46 -9.95 -7.41 -4.32
CA GLU A 46 -11.36 -7.35 -3.92
C GLU A 46 -11.60 -7.99 -2.55
N ILE A 47 -10.98 -9.14 -2.30
CA ILE A 47 -11.06 -9.83 -1.00
C ILE A 47 -10.53 -8.93 0.11
N TYR A 48 -9.30 -8.42 -0.02
CA TYR A 48 -8.73 -7.52 0.98
C TYR A 48 -9.53 -6.24 1.13
N ARG A 49 -10.03 -5.65 0.04
CA ARG A 49 -10.86 -4.44 0.11
C ARG A 49 -12.09 -4.68 0.98
N LYS A 50 -12.78 -5.79 0.78
CA LYS A 50 -13.96 -6.18 1.56
C LYS A 50 -13.60 -6.47 3.01
N GLU A 51 -12.63 -7.36 3.24
CA GLU A 51 -12.26 -7.81 4.57
C GLU A 51 -11.70 -6.69 5.44
N LEU A 52 -10.82 -5.84 4.88
CA LEU A 52 -10.26 -4.69 5.57
C LEU A 52 -11.32 -3.62 5.85
N ALA A 53 -12.25 -3.37 4.92
CA ALA A 53 -13.36 -2.46 5.16
C ALA A 53 -14.24 -2.95 6.33
N ILE A 54 -14.63 -4.22 6.35
CA ILE A 54 -15.41 -4.80 7.45
C ILE A 54 -14.62 -4.75 8.76
N THR A 55 -13.35 -5.14 8.72
CA THR A 55 -12.50 -5.24 9.90
C THR A 55 -12.24 -3.86 10.55
N TRP A 56 -12.02 -2.83 9.74
CA TRP A 56 -11.78 -1.47 10.24
C TRP A 56 -13.08 -0.72 10.54
N LEU A 57 -14.06 -0.80 9.64
CA LEU A 57 -15.22 0.09 9.61
C LEU A 57 -16.53 -0.59 10.07
N GLY A 58 -16.54 -1.91 10.19
CA GLY A 58 -17.72 -2.71 10.51
C GLY A 58 -18.69 -2.92 9.34
N HIS A 59 -18.34 -2.47 8.13
CA HIS A 59 -19.18 -2.59 6.93
C HIS A 59 -18.33 -2.58 5.66
N GLU A 60 -18.89 -3.09 4.56
CA GLU A 60 -18.26 -3.00 3.23
C GLU A 60 -18.36 -1.58 2.68
N LEU A 61 -17.31 -1.14 1.99
CA LEU A 61 -17.36 0.12 1.24
C LEU A 61 -18.18 -0.04 -0.04
N PRO A 62 -18.87 1.01 -0.50
CA PRO A 62 -19.48 1.00 -1.82
C PRO A 62 -18.41 0.86 -2.91
N LYS A 63 -18.85 0.42 -4.09
CA LYS A 63 -18.00 0.40 -5.28
C LYS A 63 -17.49 1.79 -5.59
N TRP A 64 -16.22 1.90 -5.97
CA TRP A 64 -15.69 3.16 -6.47
C TRP A 64 -16.34 3.52 -7.82
N TYR A 65 -16.44 4.83 -8.08
CA TYR A 65 -16.90 5.32 -9.37
C TYR A 65 -15.94 4.88 -10.50
N ALA A 66 -14.64 4.98 -10.25
CA ALA A 66 -13.59 4.49 -11.14
C ALA A 66 -12.76 3.42 -10.43
N PRO A 67 -12.57 2.24 -11.03
CA PRO A 67 -11.67 1.22 -10.51
C PRO A 67 -10.23 1.73 -10.36
N CYS A 68 -9.51 1.26 -9.33
CA CYS A 68 -8.10 1.54 -9.13
C CYS A 68 -7.24 0.69 -10.09
N PRO A 69 -6.41 1.30 -10.96
CA PRO A 69 -5.43 0.58 -11.72
C PRO A 69 -4.32 0.05 -10.79
N ILE A 70 -3.99 -1.23 -10.93
CA ILE A 70 -2.87 -1.89 -10.24
C ILE A 70 -1.82 -2.26 -11.28
N LYS A 71 -0.60 -1.73 -11.17
CA LYS A 71 0.55 -2.14 -11.98
C LYS A 71 1.39 -3.13 -11.18
N VAL A 72 1.47 -4.37 -11.65
CA VAL A 72 2.12 -5.48 -10.95
C VAL A 72 3.45 -5.83 -11.61
N LYS A 73 4.54 -5.79 -10.85
CA LYS A 73 5.87 -6.23 -11.29
C LYS A 73 6.35 -7.42 -10.47
N VAL A 74 6.16 -8.61 -11.02
CA VAL A 74 6.60 -9.87 -10.37
C VAL A 74 8.06 -10.15 -10.72
N GLY A 75 8.87 -10.50 -9.73
CA GLY A 75 10.25 -10.93 -9.91
C GLY A 75 11.02 -11.01 -8.59
N ASP A 76 12.32 -11.25 -8.70
CA ASP A 76 13.23 -11.26 -7.55
C ASP A 76 13.65 -9.82 -7.17
N TYR A 77 12.67 -9.07 -6.67
CA TYR A 77 12.81 -7.69 -6.21
C TYR A 77 12.50 -7.60 -4.71
N GLY A 78 13.00 -6.54 -4.07
CA GLY A 78 12.47 -6.13 -2.78
C GLY A 78 10.96 -5.89 -2.87
N ALA A 79 10.21 -6.54 -1.98
CA ALA A 79 8.76 -6.39 -1.90
C ALA A 79 8.41 -4.95 -1.47
N GLY A 80 7.47 -4.34 -2.17
CA GLY A 80 7.02 -2.99 -1.87
C GLY A 80 5.98 -2.49 -2.85
N GLY A 81 5.29 -1.42 -2.46
CA GLY A 81 4.27 -0.79 -3.27
C GLY A 81 4.18 0.71 -3.00
N ALA A 82 3.31 1.34 -3.78
CA ALA A 82 2.84 2.68 -3.52
C ALA A 82 1.43 2.85 -4.11
N THR A 83 0.55 3.45 -3.32
CA THR A 83 -0.79 3.84 -3.74
C THR A 83 -0.94 5.34 -3.63
N THR A 84 -1.29 5.97 -4.75
CA THR A 84 -1.52 7.42 -4.81
C THR A 84 -2.99 7.71 -5.06
N PHE A 85 -3.45 8.83 -4.51
CA PHE A 85 -4.81 9.35 -4.65
C PHE A 85 -4.83 10.83 -4.26
N SER A 86 -5.92 11.51 -4.63
CA SER A 86 -6.14 12.92 -4.31
C SER A 86 -7.44 13.12 -3.52
N PHE A 87 -7.47 14.19 -2.74
CA PHE A 87 -8.67 14.64 -2.03
C PHE A 87 -9.14 15.99 -2.57
N ASP A 88 -10.44 16.11 -2.87
CA ASP A 88 -11.10 17.39 -3.17
C ASP A 88 -12.50 17.37 -2.56
N ARG A 89 -12.87 18.44 -1.83
CA ARG A 89 -14.20 18.61 -1.22
C ARG A 89 -14.74 17.35 -0.50
N GLY A 90 -13.89 16.68 0.27
CA GLY A 90 -14.25 15.46 1.03
C GLY A 90 -14.42 14.21 0.17
N GLN A 91 -14.09 14.26 -1.12
CA GLN A 91 -14.05 13.13 -2.02
C GLN A 91 -12.62 12.66 -2.24
N VAL A 92 -12.46 11.36 -2.47
CA VAL A 92 -11.19 10.73 -2.84
C VAL A 92 -11.31 10.16 -4.24
N PHE A 93 -10.30 10.38 -5.08
CA PHE A 93 -10.28 9.98 -6.48
C PHE A 93 -8.84 9.87 -7.00
N GLY A 94 -8.70 9.45 -8.25
CA GLY A 94 -7.39 9.37 -8.92
C GLY A 94 -6.50 8.28 -8.36
N TRP A 95 -7.07 7.13 -8.01
CA TRP A 95 -6.32 5.96 -7.55
C TRP A 95 -5.27 5.55 -8.59
N ASP A 96 -4.04 5.26 -8.14
CA ASP A 96 -3.02 4.54 -8.91
C ASP A 96 -2.18 3.72 -7.93
N MET A 97 -2.18 2.40 -8.11
CA MET A 97 -1.46 1.45 -7.27
C MET A 97 -0.34 0.77 -8.06
N GLN A 98 0.85 0.71 -7.49
CA GLN A 98 2.01 0.03 -8.07
C GLN A 98 2.56 -0.92 -7.03
N ILE A 99 2.76 -2.18 -7.40
CA ILE A 99 3.24 -3.22 -6.48
C ILE A 99 4.30 -4.09 -7.14
N GLN A 100 5.31 -4.49 -6.37
CA GLN A 100 6.39 -5.33 -6.85
C GLN A 100 6.89 -6.33 -5.79
N GLY A 101 7.55 -7.38 -6.26
CA GLY A 101 8.15 -8.42 -5.44
C GLY A 101 7.90 -9.84 -5.97
N SER A 102 8.18 -10.84 -5.14
CA SER A 102 7.69 -12.20 -5.42
C SER A 102 6.16 -12.21 -5.40
N LEU A 103 5.55 -13.10 -6.19
CA LEU A 103 4.08 -13.19 -6.22
C LEU A 103 3.50 -13.50 -4.84
N GLU A 104 4.18 -14.34 -4.05
CA GLU A 104 3.83 -14.62 -2.66
C GLU A 104 3.78 -13.34 -1.81
N ARG A 105 4.86 -12.56 -1.78
CA ARG A 105 4.94 -11.33 -0.98
C ARG A 105 4.05 -10.22 -1.48
N ILE A 106 3.80 -10.17 -2.79
CA ILE A 106 2.78 -9.28 -3.36
C ILE A 106 1.41 -9.63 -2.76
N LEU A 107 1.03 -10.90 -2.77
CA LEU A 107 -0.30 -11.33 -2.36
C LEU A 107 -0.52 -11.28 -0.85
N ASP A 108 0.49 -11.60 -0.03
CA ASP A 108 0.32 -11.75 1.42
C ASP A 108 0.86 -10.59 2.27
N SER A 109 1.51 -9.61 1.65
CA SER A 109 2.10 -8.47 2.37
C SER A 109 1.83 -7.15 1.65
N VAL A 110 2.31 -6.98 0.42
CA VAL A 110 2.25 -5.67 -0.27
C VAL A 110 0.83 -5.29 -0.64
N LEU A 111 0.06 -6.18 -1.26
CA LEU A 111 -1.31 -5.88 -1.67
C LEU A 111 -2.24 -5.51 -0.51
N PRO A 112 -2.30 -6.25 0.63
CA PRO A 112 -3.13 -5.83 1.75
C PRO A 112 -2.69 -4.48 2.35
N HIS A 113 -1.38 -4.18 2.38
CA HIS A 113 -0.84 -2.88 2.80
C HIS A 113 -1.42 -1.75 1.92
N GLU A 114 -1.24 -1.87 0.61
CA GLU A 114 -1.66 -0.85 -0.35
C GLU A 114 -3.19 -0.67 -0.39
N VAL A 115 -3.94 -1.78 -0.28
CA VAL A 115 -5.40 -1.72 -0.19
C VAL A 115 -5.84 -1.01 1.11
N ASN A 116 -5.12 -1.19 2.23
CA ASN A 116 -5.46 -0.54 3.51
C ASN A 116 -5.45 0.99 3.39
N HIS A 117 -4.48 1.58 2.68
CA HIS A 117 -4.45 3.02 2.42
C HIS A 117 -5.75 3.49 1.74
N THR A 118 -6.29 2.71 0.80
CA THR A 118 -7.55 3.07 0.14
C THR A 118 -8.75 3.03 1.09
N ILE A 119 -8.76 2.12 2.07
CA ILE A 119 -9.81 2.05 3.11
C ILE A 119 -9.74 3.29 3.98
N PHE A 120 -8.55 3.65 4.43
CA PHE A 120 -8.32 4.83 5.26
C PHE A 120 -8.63 6.12 4.52
N ALA A 121 -8.22 6.25 3.26
CA ALA A 121 -8.56 7.38 2.42
C ALA A 121 -10.09 7.52 2.25
N CYS A 122 -10.82 6.41 2.05
CA CYS A 122 -12.29 6.42 1.99
C CYS A 122 -12.95 6.79 3.32
N HIS A 123 -12.35 6.43 4.46
CA HIS A 123 -12.91 6.70 5.78
C HIS A 123 -12.64 8.12 6.27
N PHE A 124 -11.39 8.58 6.17
CA PHE A 124 -10.95 9.84 6.74
C PHE A 124 -11.11 11.02 5.79
N ARG A 125 -11.10 10.79 4.47
CA ARG A 125 -11.28 11.82 3.43
C ARG A 125 -10.30 12.99 3.54
N ARG A 126 -9.11 12.71 4.06
CA ARG A 126 -7.97 13.63 4.22
C ARG A 126 -6.68 12.83 4.37
N PRO A 127 -5.50 13.45 4.16
CA PRO A 127 -4.23 12.84 4.54
C PRO A 127 -4.19 12.53 6.03
N LEU A 128 -3.60 11.38 6.37
CA LEU A 128 -3.29 11.00 7.74
C LEU A 128 -1.83 11.34 8.06
N PRO A 129 -1.48 11.48 9.35
CA PRO A 129 -0.09 11.43 9.77
C PRO A 129 0.54 10.10 9.33
N ARG A 130 1.78 10.14 8.89
CA ARG A 130 2.49 9.00 8.29
C ARG A 130 2.59 7.81 9.24
N TRP A 131 2.83 8.05 10.53
CA TRP A 131 2.88 6.96 11.51
C TRP A 131 1.58 6.14 11.55
N ALA A 132 0.43 6.80 11.39
CA ALA A 132 -0.89 6.20 11.52
C ALA A 132 -1.28 5.44 10.25
N ASP A 133 -0.98 6.04 9.09
CA ASP A 133 -1.25 5.43 7.79
C ASP A 133 -0.36 4.19 7.58
N GLU A 134 0.96 4.36 7.66
CA GLU A 134 1.93 3.28 7.50
C GLU A 134 1.81 2.23 8.61
N GLY A 135 1.66 2.67 9.86
CA GLY A 135 1.56 1.75 11.00
C GLY A 135 0.34 0.83 10.87
N ALA A 136 -0.82 1.36 10.49
CA ALA A 136 -2.02 0.55 10.28
C ALA A 136 -1.90 -0.35 9.03
N ALA A 137 -1.23 0.10 7.98
CA ALA A 137 -0.97 -0.70 6.79
C ALA A 137 -0.01 -1.87 7.09
N THR A 138 1.04 -1.66 7.89
CA THR A 138 1.95 -2.74 8.32
C THR A 138 1.30 -3.76 9.26
N ILE A 139 0.24 -3.40 9.99
CA ILE A 139 -0.50 -4.37 10.84
C ILE A 139 -1.09 -5.52 10.00
N VAL A 140 -1.48 -5.24 8.76
CA VAL A 140 -2.12 -6.20 7.86
C VAL A 140 -1.14 -6.93 6.93
N GLU A 141 0.15 -6.62 7.05
CA GLU A 141 1.22 -7.30 6.32
C GLU A 141 1.54 -8.68 6.91
N HIS A 142 2.36 -9.43 6.16
CA HIS A 142 2.89 -10.72 6.59
C HIS A 142 3.72 -10.59 7.89
N GLU A 143 3.75 -11.64 8.72
CA GLU A 143 4.45 -11.62 10.01
C GLU A 143 5.96 -11.34 9.90
N SER A 144 6.58 -11.66 8.77
CA SER A 144 8.00 -11.32 8.54
C SER A 144 8.25 -9.82 8.56
N GLU A 145 7.35 -9.02 7.99
CA GLU A 145 7.51 -7.56 7.94
C GLU A 145 7.23 -6.96 9.33
N LYS A 146 6.16 -7.40 10.00
CA LYS A 146 5.89 -7.03 11.39
C LYS A 146 7.05 -7.38 12.32
N HIS A 147 7.65 -8.57 12.17
CA HIS A 147 8.83 -8.96 12.93
C HIS A 147 10.03 -8.04 12.65
N ARG A 148 10.28 -7.70 11.38
CA ARG A 148 11.31 -6.75 10.98
C ARG A 148 11.10 -5.38 11.64
N GLN A 149 9.87 -4.85 11.65
CA GLN A 149 9.56 -3.60 12.33
C GLN A 149 9.78 -3.67 13.84
N ARG A 150 9.40 -4.77 14.50
CA ARG A 150 9.67 -4.99 15.94
C ARG A 150 11.17 -5.04 16.26
N LEU A 151 11.98 -5.62 15.38
CA LEU A 151 13.44 -5.66 15.55
C LEU A 151 14.05 -4.27 15.36
N LEU A 152 13.67 -3.58 14.29
CA LEU A 152 14.17 -2.24 13.99
C LEU A 152 13.78 -1.25 15.10
N ASN A 153 12.55 -1.31 15.61
CA ASN A 153 12.11 -0.48 16.73
C ASN A 153 13.01 -0.72 17.95
N ARG A 154 13.28 -1.98 18.32
CA ARG A 154 14.19 -2.32 19.42
C ARG A 154 15.62 -1.78 19.22
N GLN A 155 16.09 -1.67 17.98
CA GLN A 155 17.42 -1.14 17.68
C GLN A 155 17.51 0.38 17.80
N VAL A 156 16.45 1.11 17.47
CA VAL A 156 16.44 2.59 17.54
C VAL A 156 16.05 3.10 18.93
N MET A 157 15.29 2.32 19.69
CA MET A 157 14.89 2.67 21.05
C MET A 157 16.12 2.87 21.96
N GLY A 158 16.12 3.97 22.72
CA GLY A 158 17.25 4.35 23.57
C GLY A 158 18.42 5.01 22.84
N THR A 159 18.32 5.22 21.52
CA THR A 159 19.34 5.91 20.72
C THR A 159 18.86 7.31 20.31
N ASN A 160 19.76 8.09 19.70
CA ASN A 160 19.42 9.36 19.05
C ASN A 160 18.75 9.19 17.68
N LYS A 161 18.56 7.95 17.20
CA LYS A 161 17.89 7.64 15.93
C LYS A 161 16.37 7.50 16.07
N ARG A 162 15.84 7.52 17.29
CA ARG A 162 14.39 7.48 17.56
C ARG A 162 13.72 8.79 17.13
N ILE A 163 12.47 8.72 16.69
CA ILE A 163 11.67 9.93 16.46
C ILE A 163 10.95 10.26 17.78
N PRO A 164 11.07 11.49 18.32
CA PRO A 164 10.29 11.87 19.50
C PRO A 164 8.79 11.73 19.24
N LEU A 165 8.03 11.12 20.15
CA LEU A 165 6.60 10.82 19.96
C LEU A 165 5.79 12.04 19.49
N ARG A 166 6.01 13.23 20.08
CA ARG A 166 5.35 14.48 19.66
C ARG A 166 5.60 14.81 18.18
N HIS A 167 6.81 14.56 17.70
CA HIS A 167 7.14 14.73 16.28
C HIS A 167 6.48 13.63 15.45
N LEU A 168 6.64 12.36 15.83
CA LEU A 168 6.04 11.23 15.12
C LEU A 168 4.53 11.44 14.88
N LEU A 169 3.80 11.85 15.92
CA LEU A 169 2.35 12.08 15.87
C LEU A 169 1.92 13.15 14.85
N SER A 170 2.76 14.16 14.61
CA SER A 170 2.44 15.32 13.76
C SER A 170 3.01 15.23 12.34
N MET A 171 3.80 14.19 12.02
CA MET A 171 4.44 14.04 10.72
C MET A 171 3.45 13.73 9.59
N THR A 172 3.29 14.65 8.64
CA THR A 172 2.49 14.46 7.42
C THR A 172 3.32 14.09 6.19
N GLU A 173 4.61 14.39 6.22
CA GLU A 173 5.57 14.08 5.15
C GLU A 173 6.59 13.03 5.61
N TYR A 174 7.11 12.25 4.65
CA TYR A 174 8.23 11.37 4.94
C TYR A 174 9.50 12.17 5.21
N PRO A 175 10.36 11.72 6.13
CA PRO A 175 11.73 12.23 6.25
C PRO A 175 12.49 12.12 4.92
N SER A 176 13.43 13.04 4.69
CA SER A 176 14.36 12.96 3.56
C SER A 176 15.38 11.82 3.72
N GLU A 177 15.77 11.54 4.97
CA GLU A 177 16.78 10.52 5.28
C GLU A 177 16.16 9.13 5.34
N MET A 178 16.68 8.19 4.55
CA MET A 178 16.17 6.82 4.48
C MET A 178 16.16 6.14 5.86
N GLN A 179 17.17 6.37 6.70
CA GLN A 179 17.20 5.82 8.05
C GLN A 179 16.01 6.31 8.90
N GLN A 180 15.58 7.56 8.73
CA GLN A 180 14.43 8.11 9.46
C GLN A 180 13.11 7.62 8.86
N VAL A 181 13.05 7.35 7.56
CA VAL A 181 11.91 6.65 6.96
C VAL A 181 11.76 5.27 7.61
N LEU A 182 12.84 4.49 7.67
CA LEU A 182 12.82 3.18 8.33
C LEU A 182 12.40 3.28 9.81
N THR A 183 12.91 4.28 10.55
CA THR A 183 12.48 4.54 11.93
C THR A 183 10.98 4.87 12.02
N LEU A 184 10.45 5.69 11.10
CA LEU A 184 9.03 6.05 11.05
C LEU A 184 8.15 4.81 10.89
N TYR A 185 8.50 3.89 9.99
CA TYR A 185 7.78 2.62 9.82
C TYR A 185 7.81 1.79 11.11
N ALA A 186 8.98 1.66 11.73
CA ALA A 186 9.15 0.84 12.92
C ALA A 186 8.38 1.38 14.14
N GLU A 187 8.51 2.68 14.41
CA GLU A 187 7.83 3.34 15.52
C GLU A 187 6.32 3.48 15.24
N GLY A 188 5.94 3.79 14.00
CA GLY A 188 4.54 3.86 13.56
C GLY A 188 3.82 2.52 13.71
N TYR A 189 4.44 1.42 13.25
CA TYR A 189 3.94 0.07 13.48
C TYR A 189 3.81 -0.22 14.98
N SER A 190 4.84 0.07 15.77
CA SER A 190 4.83 -0.21 17.22
C SER A 190 3.72 0.56 17.95
N LEU A 191 3.49 1.82 17.58
CA LEU A 191 2.44 2.65 18.18
C LEU A 191 1.05 2.19 17.73
N ALA A 192 0.87 1.87 16.44
CA ALA A 192 -0.38 1.33 15.93
C ALA A 192 -0.75 0.00 16.60
N ASP A 193 0.21 -0.93 16.69
CA ASP A 193 0.05 -2.23 17.35
C ASP A 193 -0.37 -2.05 18.82
N PHE A 194 0.32 -1.18 19.57
CA PHE A 194 -0.02 -0.86 20.96
C PHE A 194 -1.45 -0.32 21.13
N LEU A 195 -1.84 0.67 20.32
CA LEU A 195 -3.17 1.28 20.39
C LEU A 195 -4.28 0.29 20.01
N LEU A 196 -4.01 -0.56 19.02
CA LEU A 196 -4.93 -1.61 18.60
C LEU A 196 -5.10 -2.69 19.66
N GLN A 197 -4.02 -3.13 20.31
CA GLN A 197 -4.10 -4.09 21.42
C GLN A 197 -4.82 -3.51 22.64
N THR A 198 -4.63 -2.22 22.90
CA THR A 198 -5.22 -1.54 24.06
C THR A 198 -6.71 -1.24 23.89
N GLY A 199 -7.15 -0.86 22.68
CA GLY A 199 -8.49 -0.32 22.46
C GLY A 199 -9.24 -0.86 21.25
N GLY A 200 -8.61 -1.68 20.44
CA GLY A 200 -9.17 -2.18 19.19
C GLY A 200 -9.32 -1.11 18.10
N LYS A 201 -9.76 -1.56 16.93
CA LYS A 201 -9.84 -0.76 15.70
C LYS A 201 -10.79 0.43 15.82
N LYS A 202 -11.94 0.27 16.47
CA LYS A 202 -12.91 1.37 16.66
C LYS A 202 -12.31 2.52 17.47
N ARG A 203 -11.62 2.22 18.58
CA ARG A 203 -10.96 3.26 19.39
C ARG A 203 -9.81 3.90 18.63
N TYR A 204 -9.03 3.12 17.87
CA TYR A 204 -7.98 3.63 17.01
C TYR A 204 -8.49 4.67 16.01
N LEU A 205 -9.57 4.37 15.28
CA LEU A 205 -10.17 5.31 14.32
C LEU A 205 -10.74 6.56 15.01
N MET A 206 -11.36 6.42 16.18
CA MET A 206 -11.84 7.56 16.97
C MET A 206 -10.70 8.45 17.43
N PHE A 207 -9.63 7.86 17.96
CA PHE A 207 -8.43 8.58 18.40
C PHE A 207 -7.84 9.45 17.28
N LEU A 208 -7.71 8.91 16.05
CA LEU A 208 -7.23 9.69 14.90
C LEU A 208 -8.20 10.81 14.47
N LYS A 209 -9.50 10.64 14.66
CA LYS A 209 -10.50 11.69 14.40
C LYS A 209 -10.41 12.80 15.42
N ASP A 210 -10.35 12.44 16.69
CA ASP A 210 -10.30 13.37 17.82
C ASP A 210 -9.00 14.18 17.78
N ALA A 211 -7.86 13.53 17.56
CA ALA A 211 -6.56 14.19 17.44
C ALA A 211 -6.51 15.22 16.31
N HIS A 212 -7.17 14.98 15.18
CA HIS A 212 -7.24 16.00 14.13
C HIS A 212 -8.17 17.17 14.49
N LYS A 213 -9.27 16.89 15.19
CA LYS A 213 -10.26 17.91 15.54
C LYS A 213 -9.75 18.83 16.66
N ASN A 214 -9.10 18.25 17.66
CA ASN A 214 -8.77 18.88 18.93
C ASN A 214 -7.25 19.04 19.15
N GLY A 215 -6.42 18.40 18.33
CA GLY A 215 -4.98 18.33 18.53
C GLY A 215 -4.52 17.09 19.31
N TRP A 216 -3.25 16.73 19.18
CA TRP A 216 -2.67 15.53 19.80
C TRP A 216 -2.62 15.60 21.32
N ASP A 217 -2.35 16.78 21.89
CA ASP A 217 -2.22 16.95 23.34
C ASP A 217 -3.54 16.70 24.09
N GLU A 218 -4.70 16.99 23.46
CA GLU A 218 -6.02 16.70 24.05
C GLU A 218 -6.49 15.26 23.81
N ALA A 219 -5.94 14.58 22.81
CA ALA A 219 -6.39 13.24 22.41
C ALA A 219 -5.69 12.10 23.17
N ILE A 220 -4.51 12.35 23.74
CA ILE A 220 -3.69 11.40 24.52
C ILE A 220 -4.16 11.37 25.97
#